data_AF-A0A242N497-F1
#
_entry.id   AF-A0A242N497-F1
#
_cell.length_a   1.000
_cell.length_b   1.000
_cell.length_c   1.000
_cell.angle_alpha   90.00
_cell.angle_beta   90.00
_cell.angle_gamma   90.00
#
_symmetry.space_group_name_H-M   'P 1'
#
loop_
_entity.id
_entity.type
_entity.pdbx_description
1 polymer ?
#
loop_
_entity_poly.entity_id
_entity_poly.type
_entity_poly.pdbx_seq_one_letter_code
_entity_poly.pdbx_strand_id
1 'polypeptide(L)'
;MLTFAKAGDAADVEFRRADLVQHLDDAVAEALQAKISKDCTDHGARALTLALAKLEAAARQCADAQVCLSRPSIQNALISARAKRLRGE
;
A
#
# COMPACT_ATOMS: atom_id res chain seq x y z
N MET A 1 -30.83 -12.03 26.96
CA MET A 1 -30.65 -12.01 25.49
C MET A 1 -29.34 -11.31 25.21
N LEU A 2 -28.28 -12.07 24.96
CA LEU A 2 -26.89 -11.60 25.04
C LEU A 2 -26.39 -11.19 23.64
N THR A 3 -26.23 -9.89 23.41
CA THR A 3 -25.64 -9.31 22.19
C THR A 3 -24.12 -9.34 22.28
N PHE A 4 -23.49 -10.52 22.16
CA PHE A 4 -22.02 -10.63 22.10
C PHE A 4 -21.46 -10.78 20.67
N ALA A 5 -22.32 -10.93 19.66
CA ALA A 5 -21.88 -11.19 18.29
C ALA A 5 -21.27 -9.96 17.56
N LYS A 6 -21.33 -8.74 18.14
CA LYS A 6 -20.94 -7.50 17.44
C LYS A 6 -19.57 -6.93 17.87
N ALA A 7 -19.05 -7.34 19.03
CA ALA A 7 -17.79 -6.82 19.56
C ALA A 7 -16.56 -7.52 18.97
N GLY A 8 -16.64 -8.82 18.69
CA GLY A 8 -15.55 -9.58 18.05
C GLY A 8 -15.28 -9.12 16.62
N ASP A 9 -16.35 -8.91 15.84
CA ASP A 9 -16.26 -8.41 14.47
C ASP A 9 -15.62 -7.01 14.37
N ALA A 10 -15.91 -6.13 15.33
CA ALA A 10 -15.34 -4.78 15.35
C ALA A 10 -13.83 -4.80 15.65
N ALA A 11 -13.40 -5.63 16.61
CA ALA A 11 -11.98 -5.79 16.95
C ALA A 11 -11.20 -6.47 15.81
N ASP A 12 -11.78 -7.47 15.14
CA ASP A 12 -11.19 -8.14 13.99
C ASP A 12 -11.06 -7.20 12.78
N VAL A 13 -12.04 -6.33 12.55
CA VAL A 13 -11.99 -5.30 11.50
C VAL A 13 -10.93 -4.25 11.80
N GLU A 14 -10.82 -3.78 13.05
CA GLU A 14 -9.77 -2.83 13.44
C GLU A 14 -8.36 -3.43 13.35
N PHE A 15 -8.19 -4.70 13.76
CA PHE A 15 -6.91 -5.40 13.63
C PHE A 15 -6.49 -5.54 12.16
N ARG A 16 -7.40 -6.00 11.29
CA ARG A 16 -7.14 -6.08 9.83
C ARG A 16 -6.85 -4.73 9.22
N ARG A 17 -7.50 -3.66 9.71
CA ARG A 17 -7.24 -2.29 9.28
C ARG A 17 -5.83 -1.86 9.65
N ALA A 18 -5.40 -2.11 10.89
CA ALA A 18 -4.06 -1.78 11.37
C ALA A 18 -2.97 -2.56 10.62
N ASP A 19 -3.22 -3.84 10.33
CA ASP A 19 -2.32 -4.70 9.57
C ASP A 19 -2.15 -4.20 8.12
N LEU A 20 -3.26 -3.84 7.45
CA LEU A 20 -3.22 -3.23 6.11
C LEU A 20 -2.50 -1.88 6.09
N VAL A 21 -2.66 -1.07 7.14
CA VAL A 21 -1.96 0.21 7.33
C VAL A 21 -0.46 -0.03 7.43
N GLN A 22 -0.04 -1.00 8.24
CA GLN A 22 1.35 -1.35 8.43
C GLN A 22 1.96 -1.91 7.14
N HIS A 23 1.26 -2.82 6.46
CA HIS A 23 1.73 -3.42 5.21
C HIS A 23 1.96 -2.36 4.12
N LEU A 24 1.08 -1.36 4.04
CA LEU A 24 1.27 -0.23 3.15
C LEU A 24 2.52 0.59 3.52
N ASP A 25 2.73 0.90 4.80
CA ASP A 25 3.88 1.69 5.25
C ASP A 25 5.21 0.98 4.96
N ASP A 26 5.25 -0.33 5.18
CA ASP A 26 6.41 -1.15 4.85
C ASP A 26 6.71 -1.12 3.34
N ALA A 27 5.67 -1.23 2.50
CA ALA A 27 5.83 -1.16 1.06
C ALA A 27 6.28 0.24 0.56
N VAL A 28 5.81 1.31 1.21
CA VAL A 28 6.28 2.69 0.95
C VAL A 28 7.74 2.83 1.32
N ALA A 29 8.15 2.32 2.49
CA ALA A 29 9.53 2.37 2.94
C ALA A 29 10.46 1.59 2.00
N GLU A 30 10.05 0.39 1.56
CA GLU A 30 10.81 -0.43 0.61
C GLU A 30 10.97 0.29 -0.74
N ALA A 31 9.91 0.93 -1.25
CA ALA A 31 9.96 1.70 -2.50
C ALA A 31 10.87 2.94 -2.40
N LEU A 32 10.84 3.64 -1.27
CA LEU A 32 11.73 4.78 -1.00
C LEU A 32 13.18 4.34 -0.92
N GLN A 33 13.46 3.27 -0.20
CA GLN A 33 14.81 2.73 -0.08
C GLN A 33 15.34 2.27 -1.45
N ALA A 34 14.53 1.55 -2.23
CA ALA A 34 14.92 1.12 -3.57
C ALA A 34 15.15 2.30 -4.52
N LYS A 35 14.38 3.40 -4.36
CA LYS A 35 14.59 4.63 -5.13
C LYS A 35 15.92 5.29 -4.76
N ILE A 36 16.20 5.46 -3.48
CA ILE A 36 17.49 6.00 -3.00
C ILE A 36 18.64 5.13 -3.52
N SER A 37 18.53 3.80 -3.42
CA SER A 37 19.54 2.89 -3.95
C SER A 37 19.73 3.01 -5.46
N LYS A 38 18.66 3.19 -6.24
CA LYS A 38 18.72 3.40 -7.68
C LYS A 38 19.31 4.77 -8.07
N ASP A 39 19.08 5.79 -7.25
CA ASP A 39 19.62 7.13 -7.48
C ASP A 39 21.10 7.22 -7.04
N CYS A 40 21.53 6.40 -6.08
CA CYS A 40 22.92 6.31 -5.62
C CYS A 40 23.76 5.23 -6.35
N THR A 41 23.13 4.25 -6.99
CA THR A 41 23.80 3.15 -7.68
C THR A 41 23.05 2.78 -8.96
N ASP A 42 23.76 2.58 -10.07
CA ASP A 42 23.16 2.19 -11.37
C ASP A 42 22.52 0.79 -11.37
N HIS A 43 22.65 0.03 -10.28
CA HIS A 43 22.13 -1.33 -10.15
C HIS A 43 20.74 -1.42 -9.48
N GLY A 44 20.15 -0.29 -9.08
CA GLY A 44 18.89 -0.27 -8.33
C GLY A 44 17.60 -0.37 -9.17
N ALA A 45 17.67 -0.31 -10.50
CA ALA A 45 16.48 -0.22 -11.36
C ALA A 45 15.50 -1.39 -11.17
N ARG A 46 16.00 -2.63 -11.13
CA ARG A 46 15.16 -3.83 -10.94
C ARG A 46 14.54 -3.89 -9.54
N ALA A 47 15.31 -3.51 -8.51
CA ALA A 47 14.82 -3.46 -7.14
C ALA A 47 13.72 -2.40 -6.99
N LEU A 48 13.89 -1.24 -7.62
CA LEU A 48 12.88 -0.19 -7.65
C LEU A 48 11.60 -0.65 -8.35
N THR A 49 11.69 -1.33 -9.50
CA THR A 49 10.51 -1.88 -10.19
C THR A 49 9.74 -2.85 -9.29
N LEU A 50 10.45 -3.76 -8.60
CA LEU A 50 9.82 -4.73 -7.69
C LEU A 50 9.14 -4.03 -6.50
N ALA A 51 9.83 -3.08 -5.86
CA ALA A 51 9.30 -2.35 -4.71
C ALA A 51 8.07 -1.50 -5.07
N LEU A 52 8.08 -0.88 -6.25
CA LEU A 52 6.92 -0.15 -6.76
C LEU A 52 5.72 -1.08 -7.05
N ALA A 53 5.96 -2.29 -7.56
CA ALA A 53 4.89 -3.27 -7.78
C ALA A 53 4.26 -3.74 -6.46
N LYS A 54 5.08 -3.96 -5.41
CA LYS A 54 4.59 -4.28 -4.06
C LYS A 54 3.74 -3.15 -3.47
N LEU A 55 4.21 -1.91 -3.59
CA LEU A 55 3.46 -0.73 -3.16
C LEU A 55 2.11 -0.61 -3.88
N GLU A 56 2.07 -0.89 -5.18
CA GLU A 56 0.81 -0.88 -5.94
C GLU A 56 -0.16 -1.98 -5.46
N ALA A 57 0.34 -3.18 -5.17
CA ALA A 57 -0.47 -4.27 -4.62
C ALA A 57 -1.05 -3.92 -3.25
N ALA A 58 -0.23 -3.38 -2.34
CA ALA A 58 -0.67 -2.93 -1.02
C ALA A 58 -1.70 -1.80 -1.12
N ALA A 59 -1.50 -0.83 -2.01
CA ALA A 59 -2.45 0.25 -2.25
C ALA A 59 -3.81 -0.27 -2.77
N ARG A 60 -3.82 -1.30 -3.62
CA ARG A 60 -5.06 -1.95 -4.07
C ARG A 60 -5.77 -2.66 -2.94
N GLN A 61 -5.07 -3.41 -2.10
CA GLN A 61 -5.65 -4.08 -0.93
C GLN A 61 -6.27 -3.07 0.05
N CYS A 62 -5.60 -1.93 0.28
CA CYS A 62 -6.19 -0.83 1.07
C CYS A 62 -7.45 -0.25 0.41
N ALA A 63 -7.45 -0.04 -0.90
CA ALA A 63 -8.60 0.49 -1.64
C ALA A 63 -9.80 -0.48 -1.61
N ASP A 64 -9.57 -1.77 -1.85
CA ASP A 64 -10.60 -2.82 -1.81
C ASP A 64 -11.22 -2.94 -0.41
N ALA A 65 -10.41 -2.75 0.64
CA ALA A 65 -10.88 -2.71 2.02
C ALA A 65 -11.49 -1.36 2.44
N GLN A 66 -11.48 -0.34 1.58
CA GLN A 66 -11.87 1.05 1.88
C GLN A 66 -11.09 1.68 3.05
N VAL A 67 -9.84 1.27 3.23
CA VAL A 67 -8.92 1.71 4.28
C VAL A 67 -7.85 2.62 3.67
N CYS A 68 -7.23 3.50 4.46
CA CYS A 68 -6.10 4.35 4.07
C CYS A 68 -6.35 5.37 2.93
N LEU A 69 -7.60 5.57 2.51
CA LEU A 69 -7.99 6.48 1.42
C LEU A 69 -7.58 7.96 1.63
N SER A 70 -7.38 8.37 2.89
CA SER A 70 -6.94 9.71 3.27
C SER A 70 -5.42 9.88 3.32
N ARG A 71 -4.63 8.80 3.19
CA ARG A 71 -3.16 8.92 3.28
C ARG A 71 -2.59 9.46 1.95
N PRO A 72 -1.76 10.51 1.98
CA PRO A 72 -1.14 11.06 0.77
C PRO A 72 -0.30 10.04 -0.03
N SER A 73 0.32 9.08 0.67
CA SER A 73 1.07 7.98 0.05
C SER A 73 0.19 7.07 -0.80
N ILE A 74 -1.02 6.74 -0.34
CA ILE A 74 -2.01 6.00 -1.14
C ILE A 74 -2.48 6.84 -2.31
N GLN A 75 -2.81 8.11 -2.10
CA GLN A 75 -3.30 8.97 -3.18
C GLN A 75 -2.24 9.10 -4.29
N ASN A 76 -0.97 9.32 -3.94
CA ASN A 76 0.12 9.38 -4.92
C ASN A 76 0.39 8.04 -5.62
N ALA A 77 0.30 6.92 -4.90
CA ALA A 77 0.44 5.58 -5.48
C ALA A 77 -0.71 5.26 -6.45
N LEU A 78 -1.96 5.55 -6.07
CA LEU A 78 -3.14 5.36 -6.92
C LEU A 78 -3.13 6.29 -8.13
N ILE A 79 -2.72 7.56 -7.97
CA ILE A 79 -2.54 8.50 -9.09
C ILE A 79 -1.48 7.97 -10.06
N SER A 80 -0.37 7.46 -9.56
CA SER A 80 0.70 6.90 -10.39
C SER A 80 0.27 5.61 -11.11
N ALA A 81 -0.45 4.72 -10.44
CA ALA A 81 -1.02 3.51 -11.02
C ALA A 81 -2.09 3.84 -12.09
N ARG A 82 -2.94 4.84 -11.82
CA ARG A 82 -3.93 5.34 -12.78
C ARG A 82 -3.25 6.00 -13.99
N ALA A 83 -2.17 6.75 -13.77
CA ALA A 83 -1.40 7.36 -14.84
C ALA A 83 -0.71 6.33 -15.75
N LYS A 84 -0.21 5.21 -15.21
CA LYS A 84 0.32 4.08 -16.00
C LYS A 84 -0.77 3.42 -16.84
N ARG A 85 -1.94 3.11 -16.25
CA ARG A 85 -3.09 2.57 -16.99
C ARG A 85 -3.55 3.49 -18.12
N LEU A 86 -3.57 4.80 -17.92
CA LEU A 86 -3.93 5.78 -18.95
C LEU A 86 -2.86 5.88 -20.07
N ARG A 87 -1.61 5.56 -19.76
CA ARG A 87 -0.51 5.47 -20.75
C ARG A 87 -0.49 4.14 -21.52
N GLY A 88 -1.29 3.14 -21.11
CA GLY A 88 -1.33 1.83 -21.75
C GLY A 88 -0.05 1.00 -21.51
N GLU A 89 0.73 1.35 -20.49
CA GLU A 89 1.94 0.64 -20.05
C GLU A 89 1.65 -0.47 -19.03
#